data_AF-A0A2K3E546-F1
#
_entry.id   AF-A0A2K3E546-F1
#
_cell.length_a   1.000
_cell.length_b   1.000
_cell.length_c   1.000
_cell.angle_alpha   90.00
_cell.angle_beta   90.00
_cell.angle_gamma   90.00
#
_symmetry.space_group_name_H-M   'P 1'
#
loop_
_entity.id
_entity.type
_entity.pdbx_description
1 polymer ?
#
loop_
_entity_poly.entity_id
_entity_poly.type
_entity_poly.pdbx_seq_one_letter_code
_entity_poly.pdbx_strand_id
1 'polypeptide(L)'
;MAAALPASWREGIITLIYKGKSLDRAELASYRPITLLNCDFKMVSKAVSARLQPALDAVVDELQTAFITGRWIGDNALYLQGLIEWMRLDVGADGTPRQGDFAAEGCDGGCGVDGVLN
;
A
#
# COMPACT_ATOMS: atom_id res chain seq x y z
N MET A 1 25.92 -23.04 -22.31
CA MET A 1 25.61 -23.47 -20.92
C MET A 1 24.43 -22.64 -20.44
N ALA A 2 23.28 -23.25 -20.20
CA ALA A 2 22.17 -22.55 -19.56
C ALA A 2 22.47 -22.46 -18.05
N ALA A 3 22.53 -21.24 -17.50
CA ALA A 3 22.62 -21.06 -16.07
C ALA A 3 21.30 -21.54 -15.44
N ALA A 4 21.34 -22.65 -14.71
CA ALA A 4 20.20 -23.17 -13.97
C ALA A 4 20.31 -22.80 -12.50
N LEU A 5 19.19 -22.41 -11.89
CA LEU A 5 19.13 -22.19 -10.45
C LEU A 5 19.30 -23.52 -9.71
N PRO A 6 19.90 -23.52 -8.50
CA PRO A 6 20.03 -24.72 -7.68
C PRO A 6 18.65 -25.34 -7.40
N ALA A 7 18.57 -26.67 -7.41
CA ALA A 7 17.30 -27.37 -7.14
C ALA A 7 16.71 -27.03 -5.77
N SER A 8 17.57 -26.81 -4.76
CA SER A 8 17.22 -26.46 -3.39
C SER A 8 16.46 -25.13 -3.26
N TRP A 9 16.52 -24.25 -4.25
CA TRP A 9 15.75 -23.00 -4.24
C TRP A 9 14.25 -23.22 -4.44
N ARG A 10 13.86 -24.41 -4.91
CA ARG A 10 12.46 -24.81 -5.10
C ARG A 10 11.90 -25.59 -3.91
N GLU A 11 12.72 -25.81 -2.88
CA GLU A 11 12.33 -26.52 -1.68
C GLU A 11 11.95 -25.54 -0.57
N GLY A 12 10.95 -25.92 0.22
CA GLY A 12 10.51 -25.14 1.37
C GLY A 12 9.81 -26.02 2.41
N ILE A 13 9.96 -25.68 3.68
CA ILE A 13 9.32 -26.39 4.79
C ILE A 13 8.13 -25.56 5.28
N ILE A 14 6.94 -26.14 5.31
CA ILE A 14 5.75 -25.46 5.85
C ILE A 14 5.72 -25.67 7.36
N THR A 15 5.64 -24.57 8.10
CA THR A 15 5.44 -24.57 9.56
C THR A 15 4.21 -23.75 9.93
N LEU A 16 3.52 -24.14 11.00
CA LEU A 16 2.28 -23.49 11.44
C LEU A 16 2.59 -22.51 12.57
N ILE A 17 2.17 -21.25 12.41
CA ILE A 17 2.23 -20.23 13.46
C ILE A 17 0.82 -19.92 13.96
N TYR A 18 0.60 -20.07 15.26
CA TYR A 18 -0.69 -19.82 15.90
C TYR A 18 -1.05 -18.31 15.91
N LYS A 19 -2.28 -17.97 15.53
CA LYS A 19 -2.75 -16.58 15.34
C LYS A 19 -2.93 -15.78 16.64
N GLY A 20 -3.23 -16.40 17.78
CA GLY A 20 -3.35 -15.68 19.07
C GLY A 20 -4.58 -16.02 19.92
N LYS A 21 -4.76 -15.27 21.01
CA LYS A 21 -5.45 -15.69 22.24
C LYS A 21 -6.97 -15.92 22.17
N SER A 22 -7.65 -15.58 21.08
CA SER A 22 -9.12 -15.67 20.97
C SER A 22 -9.62 -16.75 20.01
N LEU A 23 -8.76 -17.71 19.66
CA LEU A 23 -9.07 -18.76 18.68
C LEU A 23 -8.90 -20.14 19.33
N ASP A 24 -9.62 -21.14 18.83
CA ASP A 24 -9.45 -22.51 19.33
C ASP A 24 -8.21 -23.16 18.70
N ARG A 25 -7.38 -23.81 19.52
CA ARG A 25 -6.18 -24.53 19.04
C ARG A 25 -6.52 -25.81 18.28
N ALA A 26 -7.72 -26.35 18.45
CA ALA A 26 -8.21 -27.51 17.70
C ALA A 26 -8.56 -27.16 16.24
N GLU A 27 -8.84 -25.89 15.95
CA GLU A 27 -9.17 -25.44 14.61
C GLU A 27 -7.91 -25.13 13.79
N LEU A 28 -7.80 -25.74 12.61
CA LEU A 28 -6.69 -25.48 11.68
C LEU A 28 -6.69 -24.02 11.19
N ALA A 29 -7.88 -23.39 11.11
CA ALA A 29 -8.04 -21.98 10.74
C ALA A 29 -7.35 -21.02 11.73
N SER A 30 -7.03 -21.48 12.94
CA SER A 30 -6.32 -20.70 13.96
C SER A 30 -4.82 -20.58 13.72
N TYR A 31 -4.30 -21.23 12.68
CA TYR A 31 -2.88 -21.21 12.33
C TYR A 31 -2.65 -20.49 10.99
N ARG A 32 -1.47 -19.91 10.84
CA ARG A 32 -0.94 -19.38 9.58
C ARG A 32 0.13 -20.35 9.07
N PRO A 33 -0.03 -20.94 7.89
CA PRO A 33 1.05 -21.68 7.26
C PRO A 33 2.12 -20.71 6.76
N ILE A 34 3.34 -20.88 7.23
CA ILE A 34 4.51 -20.12 6.78
C ILE A 34 5.48 -21.09 6.09
N THR A 35 5.86 -20.76 4.86
CA THR A 35 6.84 -21.56 4.11
C THR A 35 8.25 -21.01 4.38
N LEU A 36 9.09 -21.83 4.99
CA LEU A 36 10.50 -21.54 5.21
C LEU A 36 11.29 -21.88 3.94
N LEU A 37 11.60 -20.84 3.16
CA LEU A 37 12.43 -20.94 1.96
C LEU A 37 13.92 -20.81 2.30
N ASN A 38 14.75 -21.32 1.40
CA ASN A 38 16.21 -21.20 1.45
C ASN A 38 16.67 -19.71 1.56
N CYS A 39 17.71 -19.46 2.36
CA CYS A 39 18.23 -18.11 2.60
C CYS A 39 18.81 -17.45 1.33
N ASP A 40 19.51 -18.22 0.50
CA ASP A 40 20.11 -17.74 -0.75
C ASP A 40 19.02 -17.22 -1.71
N PHE A 41 17.92 -17.98 -1.80
CA PHE A 41 16.75 -17.57 -2.57
C PHE A 41 16.18 -16.23 -2.06
N LYS A 42 16.10 -16.05 -0.73
CA LYS A 42 15.62 -14.79 -0.12
C LYS A 42 16.57 -13.63 -0.40
N MET A 43 17.87 -13.86 -0.35
CA MET A 43 18.88 -12.83 -0.66
C MET A 43 18.73 -12.33 -2.10
N VAL A 44 18.68 -13.25 -3.06
CA VAL A 44 18.53 -12.89 -4.48
C VAL A 44 17.16 -12.25 -4.75
N SER A 45 16.09 -12.77 -4.15
CA SER A 45 14.76 -12.16 -4.25
C SER A 45 14.76 -10.71 -3.74
N LYS A 46 15.45 -10.44 -2.62
CA LYS A 46 15.58 -9.08 -2.09
C LYS A 46 16.38 -8.17 -3.03
N ALA A 47 17.47 -8.66 -3.62
CA ALA A 47 18.26 -7.91 -4.60
C ALA A 47 17.44 -7.57 -5.85
N VAL A 48 16.64 -8.51 -6.37
CA VAL A 48 15.74 -8.28 -7.49
C VAL A 48 14.66 -7.25 -7.13
N SER A 49 14.02 -7.40 -5.97
CA SER A 49 13.02 -6.45 -5.48
C SER A 49 13.58 -5.03 -5.36
N ALA A 50 14.78 -4.87 -4.79
CA ALA A 50 15.45 -3.57 -4.68
C ALA A 50 15.71 -2.92 -6.05
N ARG A 51 16.09 -3.72 -7.05
CA ARG A 51 16.31 -3.25 -8.42
C ARG A 51 15.01 -2.88 -9.14
N LEU A 52 13.89 -3.52 -8.81
CA LEU A 52 12.58 -3.23 -9.39
C LEU A 52 11.91 -2.01 -8.73
N GLN A 53 12.30 -1.65 -7.50
CA GLN A 53 11.67 -0.59 -6.73
C GLN A 53 11.48 0.73 -7.51
N PRO A 54 12.49 1.28 -8.20
CA PRO A 54 12.33 2.56 -8.92
C PRO A 54 11.33 2.49 -10.08
N ALA A 55 11.21 1.33 -10.72
CA ALA A 55 10.25 1.12 -11.79
C ALA A 55 8.82 0.97 -11.25
N LEU A 56 8.66 0.40 -10.05
CA LEU A 56 7.37 0.28 -9.39
C LEU A 56 6.80 1.65 -9.02
N ASP A 57 7.64 2.61 -8.63
CA ASP A 57 7.18 3.95 -8.24
C ASP A 57 6.49 4.69 -9.40
N ALA A 58 6.81 4.35 -10.67
CA ALA A 58 6.18 4.93 -11.86
C ALA A 58 4.91 4.18 -12.33
N VAL A 59 4.68 2.96 -11.85
CA VAL A 59 3.58 2.09 -12.31
C VAL A 59 2.50 1.93 -11.23
N VAL A 60 2.88 2.03 -9.96
CA VAL A 60 2.01 1.81 -8.81
C VAL A 60 1.33 3.12 -8.41
N ASP A 61 0.00 3.07 -8.37
CA ASP A 61 -0.88 4.17 -7.95
C ASP A 61 -0.45 4.80 -6.61
N GLU A 62 -0.62 6.11 -6.47
CA GLU A 62 -0.24 6.87 -5.29
C GLU A 62 -0.99 6.40 -4.02
N LEU A 63 -2.23 5.91 -4.16
CA LEU A 63 -3.05 5.39 -3.06
C LEU A 63 -2.58 4.00 -2.57
N GLN A 64 -1.66 3.33 -3.27
CA GLN A 64 -1.00 2.14 -2.76
C GLN A 64 0.18 2.55 -1.86
N THR A 65 -0.10 2.72 -0.57
CA THR A 65 0.88 3.23 0.42
C THR A 65 1.60 2.15 1.20
N ALA A 66 1.12 0.91 1.14
CA ALA A 66 1.77 -0.23 1.78
C ALA A 66 2.84 -0.87 0.88
N PHE A 67 3.93 -1.36 1.50
CA PHE A 67 5.01 -2.12 0.85
C PHE A 67 5.80 -1.39 -0.25
N ILE A 68 5.66 -0.06 -0.35
CA ILE A 68 6.47 0.81 -1.20
C ILE A 68 7.41 1.64 -0.32
N THR A 69 8.67 1.77 -0.73
CA THR A 69 9.67 2.51 0.04
C THR A 69 9.30 3.99 0.07
N GLY A 70 9.31 4.60 1.26
CA GLY A 70 9.00 6.03 1.42
C GLY A 70 7.51 6.38 1.51
N ARG A 71 6.61 5.40 1.44
CA ARG A 71 5.16 5.60 1.69
C ARG A 71 4.76 5.04 3.05
N TRP A 72 3.79 5.68 3.71
CA TRP A 72 3.31 5.23 5.02
C TRP A 72 1.91 4.63 4.92
N ILE A 73 1.74 3.40 5.44
CA ILE A 73 0.43 2.71 5.40
C ILE A 73 -0.69 3.51 6.10
N GLY A 74 -0.36 4.38 7.04
CA GLY A 74 -1.31 5.24 7.73
C GLY A 74 -1.89 6.35 6.85
N ASP A 75 -1.23 6.72 5.75
CA ASP A 75 -1.71 7.75 4.83
C ASP A 75 -3.09 7.39 4.27
N ASN A 76 -3.35 6.11 3.97
CA ASN A 76 -4.66 5.67 3.51
C ASN A 76 -5.74 5.84 4.57
N ALA A 77 -5.41 5.61 5.85
CA ALA A 77 -6.37 5.80 6.93
C ALA A 77 -6.71 7.28 7.12
N LEU A 78 -5.71 8.17 7.05
CA LEU A 78 -5.92 9.61 7.13
C LEU A 78 -6.69 10.15 5.92
N TYR A 79 -6.35 9.69 4.71
CA TYR A 79 -7.05 10.06 3.49
C TYR A 79 -8.54 9.71 3.56
N LEU A 80 -8.86 8.49 3.99
CA LEU A 80 -10.26 8.05 4.14
C LEU A 80 -11.00 8.85 5.23
N GLN A 81 -10.34 9.18 6.35
CA GLN A 81 -10.94 10.02 7.38
C GLN A 81 -11.26 11.43 6.85
N GLY A 82 -10.32 12.05 6.14
CA GLY A 82 -10.52 13.35 5.52
C GLY A 82 -11.62 13.32 4.46
N LEU A 83 -11.67 12.29 3.63
CA LEU A 83 -12.71 12.12 2.61
C LEU A 83 -14.10 11.98 3.23
N ILE A 84 -14.24 11.19 4.30
CA ILE A 84 -15.51 11.04 5.02
C ILE A 84 -15.97 12.38 5.61
N GLU A 85 -15.05 13.15 6.20
CA GLU A 85 -15.39 14.45 6.77
C GLU A 85 -15.77 15.48 5.69
N TRP A 86 -15.03 15.51 4.58
CA TRP A 86 -15.36 16.34 3.43
C TRP A 86 -16.76 16.02 2.88
N MET A 87 -17.07 14.74 2.66
CA MET A 87 -18.40 14.32 2.20
C MET A 87 -19.52 14.70 3.18
N ARG A 88 -19.24 14.81 4.48
CA ARG A 88 -20.23 15.27 5.47
C ARG A 88 -20.49 16.77 5.37
N LEU A 89 -19.46 17.55 5.11
CA LEU A 89 -19.57 19.02 4.96
C LEU A 89 -20.29 19.40 3.66
N ASP A 90 -20.13 18.57 2.63
CA ASP A 90 -20.76 18.77 1.32
C ASP A 90 -22.21 18.31 1.26
N VAL A 91 -22.78 17.74 2.33
CA VAL A 91 -24.22 17.41 2.36
C VAL A 91 -24.99 18.54 3.03
N GLY A 92 -26.01 19.07 2.32
CA GLY A 92 -26.93 20.06 2.86
C GLY A 92 -27.75 19.53 4.03
N ALA A 93 -28.33 20.42 4.84
CA ALA A 93 -29.19 20.05 5.97
C ALA A 93 -30.44 19.22 5.55
N ASP A 94 -30.74 19.24 4.25
CA ASP A 94 -31.79 18.53 3.52
C ASP A 94 -31.34 17.18 2.94
N GLY A 95 -30.08 16.77 3.15
CA GLY A 95 -29.55 15.49 2.68
C GLY A 95 -29.17 15.48 1.20
N THR A 96 -29.24 16.62 0.50
CA THR A 96 -28.80 16.74 -0.88
C THR A 96 -27.30 17.07 -0.96
N PRO A 97 -26.56 16.53 -1.95
CA PRO A 97 -25.19 16.97 -2.18
C PRO A 97 -25.20 18.45 -2.54
N ARG A 98 -24.52 19.27 -1.75
CA ARG A 98 -24.12 20.62 -2.17
C ARG A 98 -23.15 20.38 -3.32
N GLN A 99 -23.54 20.83 -4.51
CA GLN A 99 -22.68 20.85 -5.68
C GLN A 99 -21.41 21.60 -5.26
N GLY A 100 -20.36 20.87 -4.90
CA GLY A 100 -19.06 21.46 -4.68
C GLY A 100 -18.66 22.10 -5.99
N ASP A 101 -18.36 23.39 -5.94
CA ASP A 101 -17.72 24.11 -7.03
C ASP A 101 -16.39 23.44 -7.33
N PHE A 102 -16.41 22.36 -8.11
CA PHE A 102 -15.33 22.02 -9.01
C PHE A 102 -15.35 23.12 -10.07
N ALA A 103 -14.92 24.32 -9.68
CA ALA A 103 -14.32 25.22 -10.62
C ALA A 103 -13.19 24.41 -11.26
N ALA A 104 -13.45 23.93 -12.47
CA ALA A 104 -12.40 23.69 -13.41
C ALA A 104 -11.56 24.96 -13.41
N GLU A 105 -10.43 24.95 -12.71
CA GLU A 105 -9.40 25.94 -12.94
C GLU A 105 -9.00 25.74 -14.39
N GLY A 106 -9.58 26.60 -15.23
CA GLY A 106 -9.07 26.88 -16.55
C GLY A 106 -7.60 27.20 -16.36
N CYS A 107 -6.75 26.40 -17.00
CA CYS A 107 -5.46 26.87 -17.42
C CYS A 107 -5.69 28.10 -18.30
N ASP A 108 -5.63 29.30 -17.73
CA ASP A 108 -5.37 30.52 -18.47
C ASP A 108 -4.55 31.47 -17.58
N GLY A 109 -3.25 31.52 -17.89
CA GLY A 109 -2.40 32.70 -17.77
C GLY A 109 -2.21 33.34 -16.40
N GLY A 110 -1.02 33.12 -15.82
CA GLY A 110 -0.35 34.14 -14.98
C GLY A 110 -0.26 33.84 -13.49
N CYS A 111 0.55 32.86 -13.10
CA CYS A 111 0.99 32.73 -11.71
C CYS A 111 2.07 33.78 -11.42
N GLY A 112 1.65 34.94 -10.91
CA GLY A 112 2.47 35.82 -10.10
C GLY A 112 2.47 35.33 -8.66
N VAL A 113 3.65 35.01 -8.14
CA VAL A 113 3.86 34.62 -6.74
C VAL A 113 4.08 35.88 -5.90
N ASP A 114 3.12 36.28 -5.09
CA ASP A 114 3.33 37.30 -4.05
C ASP A 114 2.47 36.99 -2.80
N GLY A 115 3.15 36.55 -1.73
CA GLY A 115 2.80 36.73 -0.31
C GLY A 115 1.49 36.10 0.20
N VAL A 116 1.34 35.65 1.44
CA VAL A 116 2.05 35.89 2.70
C VAL A 116 1.71 34.70 3.61
N LEU A 117 2.75 34.06 4.14
CA LEU A 117 2.65 33.26 5.36
C LEU A 117 2.57 34.23 6.54
N ASN A 118 1.44 34.22 7.26
CA ASN A 118 1.38 34.41 8.71
C ASN A 118 0.14 33.70 9.24
#